data_AF-A0A7W5TI62-F1
#
_entry.id   AF-A0A7W5TI62-F1
#
_cell.length_a   1.000
_cell.length_b   1.000
_cell.length_c   1.000
_cell.angle_alpha   90.00
_cell.angle_beta   90.00
_cell.angle_gamma   90.00
#
_symmetry.space_group_name_H-M   'P 1'
#
loop_
_entity.id
_entity.type
_entity.pdbx_description
1 polymer ?
#
loop_
_entity_poly.entity_id
_entity_poly.type
_entity_poly.pdbx_seq_one_letter_code
_entity_poly.pdbx_strand_id
1 'polypeptide(L)' 'MKEWPSDDGEEYVAAVKACVDAITGKISPEHFRKILLRAANEAGIAALAVVHQGLEAGQLAQPSQQQR' A
#
# COMPACT_ATOMS: atom_id res chain seq x y z
N MET A 1 -18.85 13.98 12.19
CA MET A 1 -17.88 13.20 11.40
C MET A 1 -16.70 12.95 12.31
N LYS A 2 -16.18 11.72 12.40
CA LYS A 2 -14.86 11.52 13.01
C LYS A 2 -13.86 11.87 11.93
N GLU A 3 -13.38 13.09 12.00
CA GLU A 3 -12.40 13.63 11.07
C GLU A 3 -11.10 12.82 11.21
N TRP A 4 -10.37 12.77 10.11
CA TRP A 4 -9.03 12.22 10.11
C TRP A 4 -8.21 12.83 11.28
N PRO A 5 -7.42 12.05 12.05
CA PRO A 5 -6.90 12.49 13.34
C PRO A 5 -6.00 13.74 13.31
N SER A 6 -5.39 14.02 12.16
CA SER A 6 -4.57 15.20 11.91
C SER A 6 -4.65 15.57 10.43
N ASP A 7 -5.44 16.59 10.10
CA ASP A 7 -5.75 17.02 8.73
C ASP A 7 -4.76 18.05 8.16
N ASP A 8 -3.86 18.59 8.99
CA ASP A 8 -2.76 19.48 8.59
C ASP A 8 -1.47 18.72 8.19
N GLY A 9 -1.49 17.39 8.22
CA GLY A 9 -0.35 16.56 7.88
C GLY A 9 0.03 16.64 6.39
N GLU A 10 1.33 16.75 6.09
CA GLU A 10 1.82 16.82 4.70
C GLU A 10 1.41 15.57 3.93
N GLU A 11 1.49 14.40 4.58
CA GLU A 11 1.13 13.13 3.97
C GLU A 11 -0.40 13.01 3.78
N TYR A 12 -1.21 13.60 4.67
CA TYR A 12 -2.66 13.67 4.47
C TYR A 12 -3.03 14.48 3.22
N VAL A 13 -2.47 15.68 3.06
CA VAL A 13 -2.72 16.51 1.86
C VAL A 13 -2.24 15.78 0.60
N ALA A 14 -1.09 15.11 0.68
CA ALA A 14 -0.59 14.27 -0.40
C ALA A 14 -1.56 13.12 -0.72
N ALA A 15 -2.13 12.45 0.28
CA ALA A 15 -3.11 11.37 0.11
C ALA A 15 -4.41 11.87 -0.53
N VAL A 16 -4.93 13.04 -0.13
CA VAL A 16 -6.11 13.66 -0.73
C VAL A 16 -5.88 13.97 -2.21
N LYS A 17 -4.73 14.55 -2.56
CA LYS A 17 -4.35 14.77 -3.96
C LYS A 17 -4.22 13.45 -4.72
N ALA A 18 -3.59 12.45 -4.11
CA ALA A 18 -3.39 11.14 -4.70
C ALA A 18 -4.72 10.43 -4.99
N CYS A 19 -5.79 10.66 -4.22
CA CYS A 19 -7.14 10.17 -4.56
C CYS A 19 -7.58 10.66 -5.94
N VAL A 20 -7.46 11.96 -6.20
CA VAL A 20 -7.84 12.56 -7.49
C VAL A 20 -6.94 12.05 -8.61
N ASP A 21 -5.63 11.98 -8.37
CA ASP A 21 -4.68 11.46 -9.35
C ASP A 21 -4.92 9.98 -9.68
N ALA A 22 -5.35 9.16 -8.71
CA ALA A 22 -5.72 7.77 -8.94
C ALA A 22 -7.03 7.64 -9.74
N ILE A 23 -8.06 8.42 -9.37
CA ILE A 23 -9.35 8.45 -10.08
C ILE A 23 -9.16 8.89 -11.54
N THR A 24 -8.26 9.83 -11.78
CA THR A 24 -7.93 10.33 -13.12
C THR A 24 -6.89 9.47 -13.87
N GLY A 25 -6.43 8.37 -13.26
CA GLY A 25 -5.50 7.43 -13.89
C GLY A 25 -4.05 7.93 -14.01
N LYS A 26 -3.68 9.01 -13.31
CA LYS A 26 -2.32 9.56 -13.32
C LYS A 26 -1.34 8.77 -12.45
N ILE A 27 -1.84 8.06 -11.43
CA ILE A 27 -1.04 7.16 -10.59
C ILE A 27 -1.67 5.78 -10.52
N SER A 28 -0.86 4.74 -10.34
CA SER A 28 -1.38 3.39 -10.15
C SER A 28 -2.01 3.22 -8.77
N PRO A 29 -2.96 2.28 -8.60
CA PRO A 29 -3.53 1.95 -7.30
C PRO A 29 -2.47 1.58 -6.25
N GLU A 30 -1.38 0.93 -6.66
CA GLU A 30 -0.27 0.56 -5.78
C GLU A 30 0.50 1.80 -5.29
N HIS A 31 0.67 2.80 -6.15
CA HIS A 31 1.30 4.07 -5.77
C HIS A 31 0.37 4.85 -4.82
N PHE A 32 -0.91 4.95 -5.15
CA PHE A 32 -1.92 5.55 -4.27
C PHE A 32 -1.91 4.90 -2.88
N ARG A 33 -1.90 3.55 -2.81
CA ARG A 33 -1.83 2.80 -1.56
C ARG A 33 -0.63 3.18 -0.72
N LYS A 34 0.56 3.35 -1.33
CA LYS A 34 1.77 3.77 -0.59
C LYS A 34 1.60 5.15 0.04
N ILE A 35 1.05 6.11 -0.70
CA ILE A 35 0.83 7.47 -0.21
C ILE A 35 -0.20 7.46 0.93
N LEU A 36 -1.31 6.73 0.76
CA LEU A 36 -2.34 6.61 1.80
C LEU A 36 -1.81 5.95 3.10
N LEU A 37 -0.94 4.95 2.98
CA LEU A 37 -0.32 4.30 4.14
C LEU A 37 0.63 5.23 4.91
N ARG A 38 1.32 6.15 4.20
CA ARG A 38 2.16 7.15 4.86
C ARG A 38 1.32 8.14 5.65
N ALA A 39 0.21 8.61 5.08
CA ALA A 39 -0.73 9.46 5.80
C ALA A 39 -1.26 8.74 7.06
N ALA A 40 -1.68 7.47 6.93
CA ALA A 40 -2.15 6.70 8.07
C ALA A 40 -1.06 6.58 9.16
N ASN A 41 0.19 6.35 8.77
CA ASN A 41 1.31 6.29 9.70
C ASN A 41 1.56 7.64 10.42
N GLU A 42 1.49 8.76 9.69
CA GLU A 42 1.59 10.12 10.27
C GLU A 42 0.49 10.37 11.31
N ALA A 43 -0.73 9.93 11.03
CA ALA A 43 -1.86 10.05 11.93
C ALA A 43 -1.89 9.00 13.06
N GLY A 44 -0.90 8.10 13.15
CA GLY A 44 -0.87 7.01 14.12
C GLY A 44 -1.96 5.95 13.93
N ILE A 45 -2.50 5.83 12.71
CA ILE A 45 -3.53 4.87 12.32
C ILE A 45 -2.88 3.56 11.88
N ALA A 46 -3.25 2.46 12.54
CA ALA A 46 -2.87 1.12 12.09
C ALA A 46 -3.58 0.77 10.77
N ALA A 47 -2.81 0.44 9.74
CA ALA A 47 -3.34 0.03 8.44
C ALA A 47 -3.30 -1.49 8.27
N LEU A 48 -4.44 -2.08 7.93
CA LEU A 48 -4.58 -3.50 7.62
C LEU A 48 -4.68 -3.68 6.09
N ALA A 49 -4.04 -4.71 5.55
CA ALA A 49 -4.13 -5.01 4.13
C ALA A 49 -4.35 -6.49 3.87
N VAL A 50 -5.21 -6.78 2.89
CA VAL A 50 -5.43 -8.14 2.40
C VAL A 50 -4.26 -8.55 1.52
N VAL A 51 -3.62 -9.67 1.88
CA VAL A 51 -2.63 -10.34 1.04
C VAL A 51 -3.35 -11.42 0.27
N HIS A 52 -3.43 -11.27 -1.05
CA HIS A 52 -3.90 -12.34 -1.91
C HIS A 52 -2.77 -13.36 -2.01
N GLN A 53 -2.91 -14.50 -1.34
CA GLN A 53 -2.07 -15.66 -1.63
C GLN A 53 -2.46 -16.14 -3.01
N GLY A 54 -1.72 -15.68 -4.03
CA GLY A 54 -1.77 -16.29 -5.34
C GLY A 54 -1.52 -17.78 -5.15
N LEU A 55 -2.35 -18.64 -5.74
CA LEU A 55 -1.96 -20.01 -5.99
C LEU A 55 -0.71 -19.95 -6.85
N GLU A 56 0.46 -19.98 -6.22
CA GLU A 56 1.75 -20.11 -6.87
C GLU A 56 1.81 -21.51 -7.50
N ALA A 57 1.19 -21.66 -8.66
CA ALA A 57 1.53 -22.73 -9.60
C ALA A 57 2.96 -22.45 -10.10
N GLY A 58 3.95 -22.82 -9.29
CA GLY A 58 5.37 -22.58 -9.58
C GLY A 58 6.35 -23.01 -8.50
N GLN A 59 5.91 -23.25 -7.26
CA GLN A 59 6.78 -23.81 -6.21
C GLN A 59 6.97 -25.34 -6.36
N LEU A 60 7.37 -25.80 -7.54
CA LEU A 60 7.85 -27.16 -7.79
C LEU A 60 9.18 -27.09 -8.55
N ALA A 61 10.22 -26.65 -7.85
CA ALA A 61 11.60 -27.07 -8.11
C ALA A 61 12.49 -26.64 -6.95
N GLN A 62 12.45 -27.41 -5.85
CA GLN A 62 13.66 -27.59 -5.06
C GLN A 62 14.44 -28.76 -5.69
N PRO A 63 15.56 -28.53 -6.39
CA PRO A 63 16.62 -29.50 -6.37
C PRO A 63 17.55 -29.12 -5.22
N SER A 64 17.32 -29.76 -4.08
CA SER A 64 18.39 -30.27 -3.23
C SER A 64 19.51 -30.93 -4.07
N GLN A 65 20.71 -31.01 -3.49
CA GLN A 65 21.96 -31.62 -3.96
C GLN A 65 23.01 -30.60 -4.48
N GLN A 66 23.96 -30.18 -3.65
CA GLN A 66 25.23 -30.88 -3.38
C GLN A 66 26.27 -30.72 -4.52
N GLN A 67 27.17 -29.75 -4.37
CA GLN A 67 28.49 -29.71 -5.01
C GLN A 67 29.42 -28.99 -4.02
N ARG A 68 29.99 -29.73 -3.05
CA ARG A 68 31.24 -30.51 -3.10
C ARG A 68 32.47 -29.65 -3.35
#